data_AF-A0A372IR34-F1
#
_entry.id   AF-A0A372IR34-F1
#
_cell.length_a   1.000
_cell.length_b   1.000
_cell.length_c   1.000
_cell.angle_alpha   90.00
_cell.angle_beta   90.00
_cell.angle_gamma   90.00
#
_symmetry.space_group_name_H-M   'P 1'
#
loop_
_entity.id
_entity.type
_entity.pdbx_description
1 polymer ?
#
loop_
_entity_poly.entity_id
_entity_poly.type
_entity_poly.pdbx_seq_one_letter_code
_entity_poly.pdbx_strand_id
1 'polypeptide(L)'
;MVALALLLMAPRLALAHAVLVSSTPEAHATVRGPEVTIHLKFNSRVDGVRSRIFLKLPNGQTQTEALDPQDAPDALRSHAKLQAGSYILLWQALSTDGHTTRGEIPFTVQ
;
A
#
# COMPACT_ATOMS: atom_id res chain seq x y z
N MET A 1 -12.31 54.94 7.26
CA MET A 1 -12.61 53.61 6.71
C MET A 1 -11.43 52.71 7.00
N VAL A 2 -11.53 51.79 7.96
CA VAL A 2 -10.54 50.73 8.15
C VAL A 2 -11.27 49.42 7.90
N ALA A 3 -11.13 48.90 6.69
CA ALA A 3 -11.61 47.57 6.35
C ALA A 3 -10.57 46.57 6.86
N LEU A 4 -10.83 45.97 8.01
CA LEU A 4 -10.03 44.87 8.53
C LEU A 4 -10.39 43.61 7.72
N ALA A 5 -9.58 43.31 6.71
CA ALA A 5 -9.71 42.10 5.92
C ALA A 5 -9.37 40.89 6.80
N LEU A 6 -10.41 40.19 7.27
CA LEU A 6 -10.27 38.95 8.02
C LEU A 6 -9.85 37.84 7.03
N LEU A 7 -8.57 37.53 6.99
CA LEU A 7 -8.04 36.43 6.18
C LEU A 7 -8.47 35.10 6.84
N LEU A 8 -9.58 34.51 6.37
CA LEU A 8 -10.00 33.18 6.79
C LEU A 8 -8.95 32.15 6.35
N MET A 9 -8.06 31.78 7.26
CA MET A 9 -7.24 30.57 7.15
C MET A 9 -8.16 29.36 7.32
N ALA A 10 -8.71 28.84 6.22
CA ALA A 10 -9.42 27.57 6.25
C ALA A 10 -8.41 26.46 6.64
N PRO A 11 -8.72 25.58 7.61
CA PRO A 11 -7.86 24.45 7.91
C PRO A 11 -7.83 23.56 6.67
N ARG A 12 -6.65 23.42 6.05
CA ARG A 12 -6.42 22.34 5.09
C ARG A 12 -6.63 21.05 5.88
N LEU A 13 -7.71 20.34 5.60
CA LEU A 13 -7.85 18.93 5.97
C LEU A 13 -6.68 18.20 5.31
N ALA A 14 -5.57 18.06 6.03
CA ALA A 14 -4.47 17.22 5.60
C ALA A 14 -5.02 15.79 5.59
N LEU A 15 -5.23 15.22 4.39
CA LEU A 15 -5.42 13.78 4.25
C LEU A 15 -4.10 13.12 4.62
N ALA A 16 -3.92 12.88 5.91
CA ALA A 16 -2.66 12.50 6.49
C ALA A 16 -2.52 10.97 6.60
N HIS A 17 -3.65 10.26 6.65
CA HIS A 17 -3.72 8.80 6.67
C HIS A 17 -3.44 8.21 5.29
N ALA A 18 -2.59 7.19 5.24
CA ALA A 18 -2.37 6.40 4.02
C ALA A 18 -3.58 5.54 3.68
N VAL A 19 -4.30 5.91 2.62
CA VAL A 19 -5.37 5.12 2.00
C VAL A 19 -4.84 4.53 0.71
N LEU A 20 -5.03 3.22 0.53
CA LEU A 20 -4.67 2.54 -0.71
C LEU A 20 -5.56 3.05 -1.85
N VAL A 21 -4.92 3.54 -2.91
CA VAL A 21 -5.57 4.09 -4.12
C VAL A 21 -5.65 3.02 -5.20
N SER A 22 -4.60 2.22 -5.37
CA SER A 22 -4.55 1.13 -6.33
C SER A 22 -3.56 0.06 -5.92
N SER A 23 -3.75 -1.14 -6.44
CA SER A 23 -2.83 -2.25 -6.23
C SER A 23 -2.58 -3.02 -7.52
N THR A 24 -1.40 -3.59 -7.62
CA THR A 24 -1.07 -4.69 -8.51
C THR A 24 -0.51 -5.81 -7.63
N PRO A 25 -1.09 -7.02 -7.65
CA PRO A 25 -2.36 -7.39 -8.28
C PRO A 25 -3.56 -6.59 -7.76
N GLU A 26 -4.60 -6.42 -8.58
CA GLU A 26 -5.89 -5.89 -8.11
C GLU A 26 -6.63 -6.95 -7.27
N ALA A 27 -7.59 -6.51 -6.45
CA ALA A 27 -8.42 -7.43 -5.69
C ALA A 27 -9.16 -8.40 -6.63
N HIS A 28 -9.07 -9.69 -6.31
CA HIS A 28 -9.60 -10.82 -7.07
C HIS A 28 -9.02 -11.00 -8.48
N ALA A 29 -7.92 -10.33 -8.82
CA ALA A 29 -7.25 -10.52 -10.10
C ALA A 29 -6.66 -11.94 -10.22
N THR A 30 -6.63 -12.45 -11.45
CA THR A 30 -5.82 -13.62 -11.81
C THR A 30 -4.59 -13.17 -12.59
N VAL A 31 -3.40 -13.45 -12.07
CA VAL A 31 -2.11 -13.04 -12.65
C VAL A 31 -1.32 -14.26 -13.10
N ARG A 32 -0.42 -14.09 -14.08
CA ARG A 32 0.47 -15.17 -14.53
C ARG A 32 1.67 -15.27 -13.61
N GLY A 33 1.99 -16.49 -13.20
CA GLY A 33 3.21 -16.81 -12.46
C GLY A 33 4.40 -17.22 -13.35
N PRO A 34 5.55 -17.56 -12.73
CA PRO A 34 5.76 -17.52 -11.29
C PRO A 34 6.22 -16.14 -10.78
N GLU A 35 6.73 -15.27 -11.65
CA GLU A 35 7.22 -13.95 -11.24
C GLU A 35 6.06 -12.95 -11.14
N VAL A 36 5.73 -12.54 -9.92
CA VAL A 36 4.62 -11.63 -9.64
C VAL A 36 5.15 -10.33 -9.05
N THR A 37 4.88 -9.23 -9.75
CA THR A 37 5.14 -7.87 -9.25
C THR A 37 4.01 -7.44 -8.31
N ILE A 38 4.41 -6.92 -7.16
CA ILE A 38 3.53 -6.30 -6.17
C ILE A 38 3.79 -4.80 -6.16
N HIS A 39 2.75 -3.99 -6.34
CA HIS A 39 2.83 -2.54 -6.28
C HIS A 39 1.59 -1.98 -5.59
N LEU A 40 1.80 -1.25 -4.50
CA LEU A 40 0.74 -0.60 -3.73
C LEU A 40 0.93 0.92 -3.82
N LYS A 41 -0.11 1.63 -4.27
CA LYS A 41 -0.12 3.09 -4.36
C LYS A 41 -1.05 3.68 -3.31
N PHE A 42 -0.59 4.73 -2.64
CA PHE A 42 -1.34 5.42 -1.59
C PHE A 42 -1.67 6.86 -2.00
N ASN A 43 -2.65 7.46 -1.34
CA ASN A 43 -3.01 8.88 -1.51
C ASN A 43 -2.09 9.83 -0.73
N SER A 44 -1.19 9.30 0.11
CA SER A 44 -0.27 10.04 0.94
C SER A 44 1.11 9.41 0.92
N ARG A 45 2.12 10.16 1.38
CA ARG A 45 3.47 9.61 1.61
C ARG A 45 3.43 8.53 2.68
N VAL A 46 4.21 7.47 2.46
CA VAL A 46 4.43 6.36 3.39
C VAL A 46 5.92 6.17 3.67
N ASP A 47 6.25 5.75 4.88
CA ASP A 47 7.60 5.34 5.27
C ASP A 47 7.83 3.89 4.84
N GLY A 48 8.58 3.68 3.75
CA GLY A 48 8.87 2.34 3.24
C GLY A 48 9.67 1.45 4.20
N VAL A 49 10.54 2.04 5.04
CA VAL A 49 11.37 1.28 6.00
C VAL A 49 10.52 0.74 7.16
N ARG A 50 9.47 1.45 7.53
CA ARG A 50 8.55 1.07 8.61
C ARG A 50 7.25 0.41 8.14
N SER A 51 7.03 0.36 6.83
CA SER A 51 5.92 -0.35 6.20
C SER A 51 6.27 -1.80 5.90
N ARG A 52 5.26 -2.65 5.66
CA ARG A 52 5.42 -4.09 5.44
C ARG A 52 4.43 -4.60 4.40
N ILE A 53 4.87 -5.60 3.64
CA ILE A 53 4.04 -6.45 2.80
C ILE A 53 4.20 -7.89 3.26
N PHE A 54 3.09 -8.63 3.29
CA PHE A 54 3.07 -10.06 3.56
C PHE A 54 2.20 -10.77 2.52
N LEU A 55 2.52 -12.03 2.25
CA LEU A 55 1.64 -12.92 1.50
C LEU A 55 1.11 -14.01 2.42
N LYS A 56 -0.20 -14.19 2.42
CA LYS A 56 -0.83 -15.41 2.89
C LYS A 56 -0.87 -16.41 1.74
N LEU A 57 -0.22 -17.54 1.93
CA LEU A 57 -0.06 -18.62 0.95
C LEU A 57 -1.30 -19.51 0.89
N PRO A 58 -1.46 -20.33 -0.17
CA PRO A 58 -2.57 -21.29 -0.28
C PRO A 58 -2.67 -22.28 0.89
N ASN A 59 -1.53 -22.60 1.54
CA ASN A 59 -1.47 -23.48 2.70
C ASN A 59 -1.85 -22.77 4.03
N GLY A 60 -2.24 -21.50 3.98
CA GLY A 60 -2.61 -20.68 5.13
C GLY A 60 -1.44 -20.04 5.89
N GLN A 61 -0.19 -20.38 5.57
CA GLN A 61 0.98 -19.72 6.14
C GLN A 61 1.09 -18.28 5.66
N THR A 62 1.72 -17.43 6.46
CA THR A 62 2.02 -16.04 6.08
C THR A 62 3.52 -15.84 6.03
N GLN A 63 4.01 -15.24 4.96
CA GLN A 63 5.42 -14.89 4.79
C GLN A 63 5.57 -13.38 4.62
N THR A 64 6.68 -12.83 5.11
CA THR A 64 7.03 -11.42 4.90
C THR A 64 7.72 -11.27 3.57
N GLU A 65 7.29 -10.31 2.76
CA GLU A 65 7.95 -9.98 1.50
C GLU A 65 9.00 -8.88 1.72
N ALA A 66 10.13 -9.02 1.04
CA ALA A 66 11.13 -7.96 1.01
C ALA A 66 10.60 -6.80 0.15
N LEU A 67 10.61 -5.60 0.71
CA LEU A 67 10.30 -4.39 -0.05
C LEU A 67 11.52 -4.01 -0.90
N ASP A 68 11.26 -3.63 -2.15
CA ASP A 68 12.25 -3.00 -2.99
C ASP A 68 12.65 -1.63 -2.41
N PRO A 69 13.83 -1.09 -2.78
CA PRO A 69 14.16 0.29 -2.49
C PRO A 69 13.05 1.23 -2.97
N GLN A 70 12.57 2.06 -2.05
CA GLN A 70 11.45 2.96 -2.34
C GLN A 70 11.86 4.01 -3.38
N ASP A 71 11.23 3.97 -4.55
CA ASP A 71 11.48 4.89 -5.67
C ASP A 71 10.42 6.00 -5.78
N ALA A 72 9.27 5.81 -5.13
CA ALA A 72 8.19 6.79 -5.02
C ALA A 72 7.70 6.93 -3.57
N PRO A 73 7.44 8.16 -3.11
CA PRO A 73 7.17 8.45 -1.69
C PRO A 73 5.84 7.88 -1.18
N ASP A 74 4.92 7.58 -2.09
CA ASP A 74 3.55 7.14 -1.85
C ASP A 74 3.31 5.73 -2.39
N ALA A 75 4.37 4.95 -2.56
CA ALA A 75 4.29 3.59 -3.06
C ALA A 75 5.16 2.61 -2.26
N LEU A 76 4.72 1.35 -2.26
CA LEU A 76 5.49 0.19 -1.81
C LEU A 76 5.55 -0.82 -2.94
N ARG A 77 6.70 -1.45 -3.14
CA ARG A 77 6.91 -2.46 -4.18
C ARG A 77 7.64 -3.68 -3.64
N SER A 78 7.33 -4.82 -4.22
CA SER A 78 8.00 -6.09 -3.95
C SER A 78 7.86 -7.02 -5.16
N HIS A 79 8.70 -8.03 -5.22
CA HIS A 79 8.67 -9.07 -6.24
C HIS A 79 8.66 -10.43 -5.55
N ALA A 80 7.70 -11.27 -5.91
CA ALA A 80 7.55 -12.59 -5.33
C ALA A 80 7.49 -13.66 -6.41
N LYS A 81 8.15 -14.79 -6.13
CA LYS A 81 8.08 -15.97 -6.98
C LYS A 81 7.02 -16.93 -6.43
N LEU A 82 5.88 -17.00 -7.09
CA LEU A 82 4.68 -17.67 -6.62
C LEU A 82 4.32 -18.85 -7.51
N GLN A 83 3.85 -19.94 -6.90
CA GLN A 83 3.25 -21.05 -7.64
C GLN A 83 1.79 -20.72 -7.96
N ALA A 84 1.18 -21.50 -8.85
CA ALA A 84 -0.26 -21.39 -9.09
C ALA A 84 -1.03 -21.65 -7.78
N GLY A 85 -2.01 -20.78 -7.47
CA GLY A 85 -2.73 -20.86 -6.21
C GLY A 85 -3.45 -19.57 -5.82
N SER A 86 -4.22 -19.63 -4.74
CA SER A 86 -4.90 -18.47 -4.16
C SER A 86 -4.06 -17.85 -3.05
N TYR A 87 -3.90 -16.54 -3.11
CA TYR A 87 -3.08 -15.76 -2.18
C TYR A 87 -3.88 -14.59 -1.61
N ILE A 88 -3.46 -14.11 -0.44
CA ILE A 88 -3.91 -12.81 0.09
C ILE A 88 -2.68 -11.94 0.31
N LEU A 89 -2.62 -10.82 -0.39
CA LEU A 89 -1.63 -9.77 -0.16
C LEU A 89 -2.08 -8.92 1.02
N LEU A 90 -1.35 -9.01 2.12
CA LEU A 90 -1.56 -8.22 3.32
C LEU A 90 -0.56 -7.07 3.33
N TRP A 91 -0.98 -5.89 3.73
CA TRP A 91 -0.10 -4.74 3.83
C TRP A 91 -0.32 -3.94 5.10
N GLN A 92 0.75 -3.29 5.55
CA GLN A 92 0.73 -2.32 6.63
C GLN A 92 1.57 -1.11 6.21
N ALA A 93 0.94 0.07 6.14
CA ALA A 93 1.58 1.31 5.71
C ALA A 93 1.63 2.32 6.86
N LEU A 94 2.82 2.86 7.14
CA LEU A 94 2.99 3.98 8.07
C LEU A 94 3.00 5.29 7.28
N SER A 95 2.00 6.15 7.48
CA SER A 95 2.00 7.50 6.90
C SER A 95 2.87 8.47 7.70
N THR A 96 3.22 9.60 7.08
CA THR A 96 4.03 10.65 7.71
C THR A 96 3.37 11.34 8.90
N ASP A 97 2.06 11.17 9.08
CA ASP A 97 1.31 11.66 10.23
C ASP A 97 1.45 10.77 11.47
N GLY A 98 2.18 9.65 11.34
CA GLY A 98 2.44 8.70 12.41
C GLY A 98 1.40 7.59 12.54
N HIS A 99 0.35 7.59 11.72
CA HIS A 99 -0.66 6.54 11.75
C HIS A 99 -0.30 5.36 10.85
N THR A 100 -0.67 4.17 11.31
CA THR A 100 -0.52 2.94 10.55
C THR A 100 -1.87 2.47 10.03
N THR A 101 -1.98 2.26 8.71
CA THR A 101 -3.14 1.65 8.06
C THR A 101 -2.80 0.27 7.53
N ARG A 102 -3.84 -0.56 7.31
CA ARG A 102 -3.71 -1.95 6.88
C ARG A 102 -4.79 -2.31 5.87
N GLY A 103 -4.54 -3.35 5.10
CA GLY A 103 -5.54 -3.94 4.23
C GLY A 103 -5.11 -5.29 3.67
N GLU A 104 -6.05 -5.90 2.95
CA GLU A 104 -5.91 -7.23 2.38
C GLU A 104 -6.41 -7.21 0.93
N ILE A 105 -5.72 -7.93 0.05
CA ILE A 105 -6.01 -7.97 -1.38
C ILE A 105 -5.91 -9.43 -1.83
N PRO A 106 -7.04 -10.16 -1.93
CA PRO A 106 -7.04 -11.52 -2.42
C PRO A 106 -6.71 -11.54 -3.93
N PHE A 107 -5.94 -12.51 -4.40
CA PHE A 107 -5.66 -12.71 -5.83
C PHE A 107 -5.29 -14.17 -6.12
N THR A 108 -5.27 -14.54 -7.41
CA THR A 108 -4.94 -15.89 -7.86
C THR A 108 -3.75 -15.84 -8.83
N VAL A 109 -2.82 -16.78 -8.67
CA VAL A 109 -1.72 -17.01 -9.62
C VAL A 109 -2.05 -18.24 -10.47
N GLN A 110 -1.80 -18.17 -11.77
CA GLN A 110 -1.92 -19.28 -12.72
C GLN A 110 -0.67 -19.45 -13.57
#